data_AF-A0A7Z8ZW95-F1
#
_entry.id   AF-A0A7Z8ZW95-F1
#
_cell.length_a   1.000
_cell.length_b   1.000
_cell.length_c   1.000
_cell.angle_alpha   90.00
_cell.angle_beta   90.00
_cell.angle_gamma   90.00
#
_symmetry.space_group_name_H-M   'P 1'
#
loop_
_entity.id
_entity.type
_entity.pdbx_description
1 polymer ?
#
loop_
_entity_poly.entity_id
_entity_poly.type
_entity_poly.pdbx_seq_one_letter_code
_entity_poly.pdbx_strand_id
1 'polypeptide(L)'
;MARSKLEWEDVSQYEEIKGYGQQVWKHQGTYYLVTNEGGIAEQRVVYELPRELFQLLEQGKRNLGEIAFKLRYDCWPPTEEEKNRIMKERAKDRPMVLISNPKNQMLFTQEELRKLIPIAEQKWINWKGKLPDDYVSPLK
;
A
#
# COMPACT_ATOMS: atom_id res chain seq x y z
N MET A 1 -11.25 7.58 -11.50
CA MET A 1 -11.19 9.07 -11.51
C MET A 1 -9.97 9.53 -12.30
N ALA A 2 -10.02 10.70 -12.95
CA ALA A 2 -8.93 11.19 -13.80
C ALA A 2 -8.07 12.23 -13.06
N ARG A 3 -6.76 12.23 -13.31
CA ARG A 3 -5.84 13.31 -12.88
C ARG A 3 -6.33 14.64 -13.46
N SER A 4 -6.32 15.71 -12.66
CA SER A 4 -6.70 17.01 -13.17
C SER A 4 -5.68 17.48 -14.21
N LYS A 5 -6.10 18.36 -15.12
CA LYS A 5 -5.18 19.04 -16.06
C LYS A 5 -4.43 20.20 -15.39
N LEU A 6 -4.78 20.53 -14.15
CA LEU A 6 -4.18 21.61 -13.37
C LEU A 6 -2.83 21.17 -12.79
N GLU A 7 -1.89 22.10 -12.76
CA GLU A 7 -0.59 21.91 -12.12
C GLU A 7 -0.58 22.54 -10.72
N TRP A 8 0.48 22.26 -9.95
CA TRP A 8 0.64 22.82 -8.61
C TRP A 8 0.62 24.35 -8.63
N GLU A 9 1.24 24.97 -9.64
CA GLU A 9 1.33 26.41 -9.80
C GLU A 9 -0.07 27.04 -9.85
N ASP A 10 -1.02 26.40 -10.54
CA ASP A 10 -2.42 26.85 -10.61
C ASP A 10 -3.11 26.73 -9.25
N VAL A 11 -2.99 25.57 -8.60
CA VAL A 11 -3.69 25.26 -7.35
C VAL A 11 -3.13 26.02 -6.14
N SER A 12 -1.84 26.36 -6.17
CA SER A 12 -1.18 27.10 -5.09
C SER A 12 -1.79 28.48 -4.83
N GLN A 13 -2.52 29.03 -5.80
CA GLN A 13 -3.21 30.31 -5.70
C GLN A 13 -4.61 30.20 -5.06
N TYR A 14 -5.08 28.98 -4.80
CA TYR A 14 -6.41 28.72 -4.24
C TYR A 14 -6.45 28.81 -2.71
N GLU A 15 -7.63 28.65 -2.12
CA GLU A 15 -7.79 28.65 -0.66
C GLU A 15 -7.25 27.35 -0.07
N GLU A 16 -6.19 27.41 0.74
CA GLU A 16 -5.68 26.25 1.47
C GLU A 16 -6.62 25.88 2.61
N ILE A 17 -7.08 24.63 2.64
CA ILE A 17 -7.84 24.09 3.76
C ILE A 17 -6.88 23.68 4.87
N LYS A 18 -6.89 24.44 5.97
CA LYS A 18 -6.05 24.17 7.15
C LYS A 18 -6.40 22.83 7.80
N GLY A 19 -5.40 22.21 8.43
CA GLY A 19 -5.53 20.89 9.06
C GLY A 19 -5.05 19.71 8.21
N TYR A 20 -4.74 19.94 6.92
CA TYR A 20 -4.29 18.89 5.99
C TYR A 20 -2.88 19.13 5.42
N GLY A 21 -2.03 19.88 6.12
CA GLY A 21 -0.61 20.01 5.79
C GLY A 21 -0.29 20.52 4.38
N GLN A 22 -1.01 21.53 3.88
CA GLN A 22 -0.88 22.08 2.52
C GLN A 22 -1.22 21.09 1.39
N GLN A 23 -1.98 20.03 1.69
CA GLN A 23 -2.39 19.05 0.68
C GLN A 23 -3.80 19.27 0.14
N VAL A 24 -4.66 20.00 0.84
CA VAL A 24 -6.06 20.20 0.43
C VAL A 24 -6.32 21.67 0.14
N TRP A 25 -6.90 21.93 -1.03
CA TRP A 25 -7.15 23.26 -1.56
C TRP A 25 -8.58 23.37 -2.07
N LYS A 26 -9.13 24.58 -2.12
CA LYS A 26 -10.51 24.83 -2.54
C LYS A 26 -10.60 26.03 -3.48
N HIS A 27 -11.33 25.85 -4.58
CA HIS A 27 -11.64 26.92 -5.52
C HIS A 27 -13.05 26.75 -6.07
N GLN A 28 -13.86 27.80 -6.01
CA GLN A 28 -15.23 27.83 -6.56
C GLN A 28 -16.11 26.64 -6.13
N GLY A 29 -15.98 26.19 -4.88
CA GLY A 29 -16.74 25.06 -4.34
C GLY A 29 -16.22 23.67 -4.72
N THR A 30 -15.17 23.60 -5.54
CA THR A 30 -14.44 22.37 -5.87
C THR A 30 -13.22 22.24 -4.97
N TYR A 31 -12.94 21.02 -4.50
CA TYR A 31 -11.76 20.72 -3.70
C TYR A 31 -10.70 20.06 -4.56
N TYR A 32 -9.45 20.23 -4.17
CA TYR A 32 -8.28 19.67 -4.84
C TYR A 32 -7.35 19.04 -3.82
N LEU A 33 -6.81 17.88 -4.17
CA LEU A 33 -5.79 17.18 -3.39
C LEU A 33 -4.46 17.27 -4.14
N VAL A 34 -3.43 17.79 -3.46
CA VAL A 34 -2.06 17.86 -3.94
C VAL A 34 -1.24 16.79 -3.20
N THR A 35 -0.63 15.90 -3.96
CA THR A 35 0.23 14.82 -3.42
C THR A 35 1.51 14.70 -4.23
N ASN A 36 2.59 14.24 -3.58
CA ASN A 36 3.79 13.84 -4.29
C ASN A 36 3.65 12.39 -4.75
N GLU A 37 4.04 12.10 -5.99
CA GLU A 37 4.07 10.75 -6.55
C GLU A 37 5.35 10.49 -7.33
N GLY A 38 5.77 9.24 -7.44
CA GLY A 38 6.99 8.85 -8.14
C GLY A 38 8.12 8.66 -7.15
N GLY A 39 8.61 7.42 -7.04
CA GLY A 39 9.53 7.02 -5.96
C GLY A 39 10.83 7.82 -5.93
N ILE A 40 11.72 7.60 -6.91
CA ILE A 40 13.04 8.27 -6.96
C ILE A 40 12.92 9.70 -7.52
N ALA A 41 11.97 9.93 -8.42
CA ALA A 41 11.66 11.25 -8.97
C ALA A 41 10.24 11.63 -8.57
N GLU A 42 10.12 12.30 -7.42
CA GLU A 42 8.85 12.83 -6.93
C GLU A 42 8.37 13.97 -7.84
N GLN A 43 7.15 13.84 -8.34
CA GLN A 43 6.40 14.88 -9.03
C GLN A 43 5.19 15.26 -8.16
N ARG A 44 4.87 16.55 -8.11
CA ARG A 44 3.60 17.00 -7.54
C ARG A 44 2.47 16.67 -8.51
N VAL A 45 1.41 16.08 -7.98
CA VAL A 45 0.22 15.69 -8.73
C VAL A 45 -0.99 16.34 -8.07
N VAL A 46 -1.84 16.93 -8.91
CA VAL A 46 -3.12 17.51 -8.50
C VAL A 46 -4.25 16.58 -8.93
N TYR A 47 -5.10 16.26 -7.96
CA TYR A 47 -6.37 15.58 -8.19
C TYR A 47 -7.53 16.51 -7.85
N GLU A 48 -8.59 16.46 -8.65
CA GLU A 48 -9.88 16.94 -8.20
C GLU A 48 -10.37 16.03 -7.06
N LEU A 49 -10.79 16.64 -5.95
CA LEU A 49 -11.28 15.95 -4.77
C LEU A 49 -12.80 16.11 -4.68
N PRO A 50 -13.58 15.07 -5.02
CA PRO A 50 -15.01 15.08 -4.85
C PRO A 50 -15.42 15.38 -3.41
N ARG A 51 -16.50 16.13 -3.25
CA ARG A 51 -17.03 16.51 -1.93
C ARG A 51 -17.30 15.30 -1.03
N GLU A 52 -17.76 14.19 -1.59
CA GLU A 52 -18.01 12.95 -0.85
C GLU A 52 -16.71 12.38 -0.24
N LEU A 53 -15.62 12.40 -1.00
CA LEU A 53 -14.30 11.95 -0.54
C LEU A 53 -13.73 12.91 0.51
N PHE A 54 -13.93 14.21 0.34
CA PHE A 54 -13.56 15.21 1.34
C PHE A 54 -14.33 15.03 2.66
N GLN A 55 -15.62 14.74 2.61
CA GLN A 55 -16.42 14.47 3.82
C GLN A 55 -15.91 13.25 4.60
N LEU A 56 -15.39 12.22 3.93
CA LEU A 56 -14.79 11.07 4.60
C LEU A 56 -13.51 11.45 5.37
N LEU A 57 -12.74 12.41 4.86
CA LEU A 57 -11.58 12.99 5.56
C LEU A 57 -12.05 13.81 6.78
N GLU A 58 -13.05 14.68 6.61
CA GLU A 58 -13.59 15.50 7.70
C GLU A 58 -14.16 14.64 8.84
N GLN A 59 -14.80 13.52 8.50
CA GLN A 59 -15.34 12.56 9.46
C GLN A 59 -14.27 11.67 10.11
N GLY A 60 -13.00 11.76 9.68
CA GLY A 60 -11.92 10.88 10.14
C GLY A 60 -12.12 9.41 9.76
N LYS A 61 -13.00 9.11 8.80
CA LYS A 61 -13.26 7.74 8.33
C LYS A 61 -12.19 7.22 7.38
N ARG A 62 -11.50 8.15 6.70
CA ARG A 62 -10.38 7.88 5.79
C ARG A 62 -9.28 8.90 6.02
N ASN A 63 -8.07 8.57 5.59
CA ASN A 63 -6.93 9.49 5.60
C ASN A 63 -6.53 9.94 4.19
N LEU A 64 -5.68 10.97 4.11
CA LEU A 64 -5.24 11.55 2.84
C LEU A 64 -4.58 10.53 1.91
N GLY A 65 -3.83 9.57 2.45
CA GLY A 65 -3.20 8.50 1.68
C GLY A 65 -4.21 7.54 1.04
N GLU A 66 -5.24 7.14 1.78
CA GLU A 66 -6.32 6.29 1.24
C GLU A 66 -7.12 7.01 0.15
N ILE A 67 -7.38 8.31 0.34
CA ILE A 67 -8.08 9.13 -0.65
C ILE A 67 -7.23 9.32 -1.91
N ALA A 68 -5.93 9.63 -1.76
CA ALA A 68 -5.00 9.69 -2.88
C ALA A 68 -4.95 8.35 -3.65
N PHE A 69 -4.90 7.23 -2.93
CA PHE A 69 -4.94 5.90 -3.53
C PHE A 69 -6.24 5.66 -4.32
N LYS A 70 -7.39 6.04 -3.74
CA LYS A 70 -8.71 5.95 -4.41
C LYS A 70 -8.80 6.84 -5.64
N LEU A 71 -8.28 8.06 -5.59
CA LEU A 71 -8.26 8.97 -6.73
C LEU A 71 -7.40 8.43 -7.88
N ARG A 72 -6.27 7.81 -7.55
CA ARG A 72 -5.31 7.27 -8.51
C ARG A 72 -5.74 5.93 -9.14
N TYR A 73 -6.16 4.97 -8.32
CA TYR A 73 -6.43 3.59 -8.75
C TYR A 73 -7.92 3.23 -8.83
N ASP A 74 -8.79 4.16 -8.45
CA ASP A 74 -10.25 3.96 -8.38
C ASP A 74 -10.71 2.79 -7.48
N CYS A 75 -9.88 2.40 -6.52
CA CYS A 75 -10.20 1.43 -5.49
C CYS A 75 -9.66 1.88 -4.15
N TRP A 76 -10.22 1.39 -3.04
CA TRP A 76 -9.63 1.61 -1.73
C TRP A 76 -8.36 0.75 -1.59
N PRO A 77 -7.34 1.22 -0.85
CA PRO A 77 -6.21 0.36 -0.55
C PRO A 77 -6.72 -0.87 0.23
N PRO A 78 -6.12 -2.05 0.01
CA PRO A 78 -6.54 -3.26 0.70
C PRO A 78 -6.35 -3.10 2.21
N THR A 79 -7.27 -3.66 2.97
CA THR A 79 -7.19 -3.77 4.42
C THR A 79 -6.02 -4.68 4.84
N GLU A 80 -5.58 -4.60 6.10
CA GLU A 80 -4.54 -5.50 6.62
C GLU A 80 -4.96 -6.98 6.53
N GLU A 81 -6.24 -7.29 6.74
CA GLU A 81 -6.76 -8.65 6.58
C GLU A 81 -6.67 -9.13 5.13
N GLU A 82 -7.05 -8.30 4.15
CA GLU A 82 -6.93 -8.64 2.73
C GLU A 82 -5.47 -8.78 2.31
N LYS A 83 -4.57 -7.91 2.79
CA LYS A 83 -3.12 -8.03 2.58
C LYS A 83 -2.62 -9.36 3.12
N ASN A 84 -2.98 -9.72 4.35
CA ASN A 84 -2.61 -10.98 4.97
C ASN A 84 -3.14 -12.19 4.20
N ARG A 85 -4.39 -12.14 3.72
CA ARG A 85 -4.97 -13.19 2.87
C ARG A 85 -4.18 -13.35 1.56
N ILE A 86 -3.92 -12.25 0.86
CA ILE A 86 -3.14 -12.24 -0.40
C ILE A 86 -1.72 -12.77 -0.16
N MET A 87 -1.07 -12.37 0.94
CA MET A 87 0.25 -12.88 1.31
C MET A 87 0.22 -14.37 1.61
N LYS A 88 -0.82 -14.86 2.32
CA LYS A 88 -1.00 -16.27 2.63
C LYS A 88 -1.18 -17.10 1.37
N GLU A 89 -2.02 -16.65 0.43
CA GLU A 89 -2.21 -17.31 -0.88
C GLU A 89 -0.91 -17.35 -1.68
N ARG A 90 -0.20 -16.22 -1.79
CA ARG A 90 1.09 -16.16 -2.49
C ARG A 90 2.13 -17.09 -1.87
N ALA A 91 2.17 -17.22 -0.55
CA ALA A 91 3.09 -18.11 0.14
C ALA A 91 2.72 -19.60 -0.03
N LYS A 92 1.44 -19.94 -0.26
CA LYS A 92 1.04 -21.30 -0.67
C LYS A 92 1.54 -21.62 -2.09
N ASP A 93 1.37 -20.68 -3.02
CA ASP A 93 1.81 -20.87 -4.42
C ASP A 93 3.34 -20.83 -4.57
N ARG A 94 3.99 -19.94 -3.81
CA ARG A 94 5.44 -19.72 -3.82
C ARG A 94 6.03 -19.83 -2.41
N PRO A 95 6.19 -21.05 -1.88
CA PRO A 95 6.66 -21.27 -0.51
C PRO A 95 8.01 -20.63 -0.17
N MET A 96 8.89 -20.40 -1.15
CA MET A 96 10.17 -19.70 -0.94
C MET A 96 10.03 -18.34 -0.25
N VAL A 97 8.88 -17.67 -0.39
CA VAL A 97 8.58 -16.42 0.32
C VAL A 97 8.69 -16.57 1.85
N LEU A 98 8.40 -17.76 2.39
CA LEU A 98 8.52 -18.06 3.82
C LEU A 98 9.98 -18.09 4.30
N ILE A 99 10.95 -18.28 3.39
CA ILE A 99 12.38 -18.25 3.70
C ILE A 99 12.90 -16.81 3.59
N SER A 100 12.61 -16.12 2.48
CA SER A 100 13.08 -14.74 2.25
C SER A 100 12.46 -13.71 3.19
N ASN A 101 11.24 -13.95 3.66
CA ASN A 101 10.54 -13.04 4.56
C ASN A 101 9.89 -13.84 5.72
N PRO A 102 10.65 -14.10 6.80
CA PRO A 102 10.18 -14.89 7.93
C PRO A 102 8.92 -14.34 8.60
N LYS A 103 8.61 -13.04 8.49
CA LYS A 103 7.38 -12.46 9.03
C LYS A 103 6.12 -13.11 8.46
N ASN A 104 6.18 -13.61 7.22
CA ASN A 104 5.04 -14.28 6.59
C ASN A 104 4.73 -15.63 7.25
N GLN A 105 5.66 -16.22 7.99
CA GLN A 105 5.41 -17.46 8.75
C GLN A 105 4.37 -17.24 9.85
N MET A 106 4.27 -16.02 10.41
CA MET A 106 3.28 -15.65 11.43
C MET A 106 1.82 -15.68 10.92
N LEU A 107 1.61 -15.77 9.60
CA LEU A 107 0.28 -15.83 8.97
C LEU A 107 -0.29 -17.27 8.91
N PHE A 108 0.49 -18.26 9.34
CA PHE A 108 0.19 -19.68 9.21
C PHE A 108 0.12 -20.37 10.56
N THR A 109 -0.68 -21.44 10.63
CA THR A 109 -0.65 -22.33 11.79
C THR A 109 0.59 -23.23 11.73
N GLN A 110 0.98 -23.81 12.88
CA GLN A 110 2.12 -24.73 12.93
C GLN A 110 1.93 -25.94 12.00
N GLU A 111 0.69 -26.41 11.80
CA GLU A 111 0.40 -27.52 10.90
C GLU A 111 0.58 -27.12 9.42
N GLU A 112 0.15 -25.92 9.03
CA GLU A 112 0.37 -25.40 7.69
C GLU A 112 1.87 -25.22 7.42
N LEU A 113 2.62 -24.68 8.39
CA LEU A 113 4.07 -24.51 8.28
C LEU A 113 4.79 -25.85 8.14
N ARG A 114 4.38 -26.91 8.86
CA ARG A 114 4.97 -28.25 8.70
C ARG A 114 4.87 -28.78 7.27
N LYS A 115 3.82 -28.41 6.53
CA LYS A 115 3.63 -28.80 5.12
C LYS A 115 4.45 -27.91 4.18
N LEU A 116 4.50 -26.59 4.43
CA LEU A 116 5.07 -25.61 3.51
C LEU A 116 6.59 -25.41 3.67
N ILE A 117 7.12 -25.43 4.90
CA ILE A 117 8.52 -25.12 5.18
C ILE A 117 9.49 -26.09 4.50
N PRO A 118 9.31 -27.43 4.54
CA PRO A 118 10.21 -28.34 3.84
C PRO A 118 10.23 -28.09 2.32
N ILE A 119 9.08 -27.77 1.73
CA ILE A 119 8.96 -27.43 0.30
C ILE A 119 9.70 -26.11 0.01
N ALA A 120 9.57 -25.13 0.91
CA ALA A 120 10.23 -23.84 0.79
C ALA A 120 11.75 -23.94 0.89
N GLU A 121 12.26 -24.66 1.90
CA GLU A 121 13.68 -24.92 2.13
C GLU A 121 14.30 -25.65 0.93
N GLN A 122 13.65 -26.73 0.46
CA GLN A 122 14.13 -27.49 -0.70
C GLN A 122 14.18 -26.63 -1.97
N LYS A 123 13.12 -25.85 -2.24
CA LYS A 123 13.08 -24.94 -3.40
C LYS A 123 14.18 -23.87 -3.30
N TRP A 124 14.42 -23.35 -2.11
CA TRP A 124 15.48 -22.37 -1.87
C TRP A 124 16.86 -22.96 -2.13
N ILE A 125 17.16 -24.14 -1.57
CA ILE A 125 18.42 -24.85 -1.78
C ILE A 125 18.60 -25.18 -3.27
N ASN A 126 17.57 -25.66 -3.96
CA ASN A 126 17.65 -25.93 -5.39
C ASN A 126 17.99 -24.68 -6.22
N TRP A 127 17.57 -23.49 -5.76
CA TRP A 127 17.82 -22.23 -6.44
C TRP A 127 19.15 -21.56 -6.05
N LYS A 128 19.54 -21.61 -4.78
CA LYS A 128 20.70 -20.87 -4.21
C LYS A 128 21.83 -21.75 -3.72
N GLY A 129 21.69 -23.07 -3.77
CA GLY A 129 22.65 -24.06 -3.27
C GLY A 129 22.63 -24.27 -1.75
N LYS A 130 22.27 -23.26 -0.96
CA LYS A 130 22.15 -23.34 0.51
C LYS A 130 21.05 -22.43 1.06
N LEU A 131 20.60 -22.70 2.29
CA LEU A 131 19.72 -21.79 3.04
C LEU A 131 20.47 -20.50 3.42
N PRO A 132 19.75 -19.37 3.64
CA PRO A 132 20.37 -18.15 4.15
C PRO A 132 21.03 -18.39 5.51
N ASP A 133 22.15 -17.71 5.78
CA ASP A 133 22.90 -17.92 7.02
C ASP A 133 22.14 -17.40 8.26
N ASP A 134 21.23 -16.43 8.07
CA ASP A 134 20.32 -15.85 9.06
C ASP A 134 18.97 -16.57 9.16
N TYR A 135 18.76 -17.66 8.40
CA TYR A 135 17.50 -18.39 8.40
C TYR A 135 17.34 -19.27 9.65
N VAL A 136 16.22 -19.08 10.35
CA VAL A 136 15.80 -19.94 11.47
C VAL A 136 14.49 -20.62 11.09
N SER A 137 14.48 -21.96 11.13
CA SER A 137 13.28 -22.74 10.81
C SER A 137 12.23 -22.58 11.93
N PRO A 138 10.96 -22.28 11.60
CA PRO A 138 9.89 -22.11 12.59
C PRO A 138 9.35 -23.43 13.14
N LEU A 139 9.90 -24.56 12.72
CA LEU A 139 9.49 -25.89 13.15
C LEU A 139 10.29 -26.43 14.34
N LYS A 140 11.30 -25.69 14.80
CA LYS A 140 12.11 -26.02 15.97
C LYS A 140 11.41 -25.70 17.28
#